data_AF-A0A7W7M3Q8-F1
#
_entry.id   AF-A0A7W7M3Q8-F1
#
_cell.length_a   1.000
_cell.length_b   1.000
_cell.length_c   1.000
_cell.angle_alpha   90.00
_cell.angle_beta   90.00
_cell.angle_gamma   90.00
#
_symmetry.space_group_name_H-M   'P 1'
#
loop_
_entity.id
_entity.type
_entity.pdbx_description
1 polymer ?
#
loop_
_entity_poly.entity_id
_entity_poly.type
_entity_poly.pdbx_seq_one_letter_code
_entity_poly.pdbx_strand_id
1 'polypeptide(L)'
;MQHSTNSTSRFGLARLTSAAALTVAGAAAAIGAAAPAHAADTGIPVLEEIKQCESGGDYQAQNPTSSASGAYQFMDFTWEYLSAGDGYATPADAPEHVQDAAAVELYNELGVAPWIPSAHCWVG
;
A
#
# COMPACT_ATOMS: atom_id res chain seq x y z
N MET A 1 -36.78 41.98 23.36
CA MET A 1 -37.44 41.21 24.44
C MET A 1 -36.35 40.73 25.38
N GLN A 2 -36.37 41.15 26.65
CA GLN A 2 -35.39 40.78 27.67
C GLN A 2 -36.01 39.75 28.65
N HIS A 3 -35.22 38.71 28.93
CA HIS A 3 -35.06 37.91 30.15
C HIS A 3 -36.12 36.96 30.74
N SER A 4 -35.55 35.84 31.26
CA SER A 4 -35.95 34.96 32.39
C SER A 4 -36.56 33.60 31.99
N THR A 5 -36.25 32.43 32.59
CA THR A 5 -35.38 32.02 33.73
C THR A 5 -35.29 30.47 33.78
N ASN A 6 -34.10 29.96 34.09
CA ASN A 6 -33.69 28.86 35.00
C ASN A 6 -34.71 27.84 35.55
N SER A 7 -34.36 26.53 35.57
CA SER A 7 -34.54 25.69 36.77
C SER A 7 -33.70 24.41 36.77
N THR A 8 -32.81 24.31 37.76
CA THR A 8 -32.02 23.14 38.18
C THR A 8 -32.87 22.13 38.97
N SER A 9 -32.55 20.82 38.89
CA SER A 9 -32.82 19.82 39.95
C SER A 9 -31.83 18.65 39.77
N ARG A 10 -30.73 18.58 40.51
CA ARG A 10 -30.55 18.12 41.91
C ARG A 10 -30.62 16.59 42.10
N PHE A 11 -29.43 16.04 42.30
CA PHE A 11 -29.01 15.05 43.31
C PHE A 11 -29.84 13.78 43.53
N GLY A 12 -29.23 12.66 43.15
CA GLY A 12 -29.40 11.37 43.82
C GLY A 12 -28.06 10.65 43.93
N LEU A 13 -27.30 10.90 45.00
CA LEU A 13 -26.22 9.99 45.42
C LEU A 13 -26.87 8.86 46.22
N ALA A 14 -26.84 7.64 45.67
CA ALA A 14 -26.94 6.42 46.47
C ALA A 14 -25.52 5.84 46.60
N ARG A 15 -25.10 5.65 47.85
CA ARG A 15 -23.80 5.12 48.26
C ARG A 15 -23.96 3.69 48.76
N LEU A 16 -22.95 2.86 48.45
CA LEU A 16 -22.44 1.67 49.16
C LEU A 16 -23.25 0.36 48.94
N THR A 17 -22.69 -0.85 48.76
CA THR A 17 -21.44 -1.48 49.22
C THR A 17 -21.03 -2.69 48.34
N SER A 18 -19.71 -2.81 48.13
CA SER A 18 -18.85 -4.02 48.10
C SER A 18 -19.22 -5.31 47.34
N ALA A 19 -18.39 -5.64 46.34
CA ALA A 19 -17.71 -6.93 46.25
C ALA A 19 -16.43 -6.78 45.41
N ALA A 20 -15.28 -7.11 45.99
CA ALA A 20 -14.02 -7.22 45.28
C ALA A 20 -14.09 -8.40 44.31
N ALA A 21 -14.00 -8.13 43.01
CA ALA A 21 -13.66 -9.13 42.01
C ALA A 21 -12.27 -8.78 41.47
N LEU A 22 -11.29 -9.59 41.85
CA LEU A 22 -9.96 -9.58 41.28
C LEU A 22 -10.09 -10.05 39.82
N THR A 23 -10.33 -9.14 38.89
CA THR A 23 -10.15 -9.44 37.46
C THR A 23 -8.69 -9.17 37.14
N VAL A 24 -7.96 -10.24 36.80
CA VAL A 24 -6.67 -10.13 36.11
C VAL A 24 -6.89 -9.22 34.91
N ALA A 25 -6.30 -8.02 34.95
CA ALA A 25 -6.24 -7.14 33.79
C ALA A 25 -5.29 -7.80 32.78
N GLY A 26 -5.82 -8.75 32.00
CA GLY A 26 -5.17 -9.18 30.78
C GLY A 26 -5.09 -7.96 29.87
N ALA A 27 -3.87 -7.59 29.48
CA ALA A 27 -3.65 -6.61 28.45
C ALA A 27 -4.36 -7.11 27.19
N ALA A 28 -5.51 -6.53 26.87
CA ALA A 28 -6.12 -6.67 25.56
C ALA A 28 -5.17 -5.96 24.59
N ALA A 29 -4.26 -6.71 23.98
CA ALA A 29 -3.56 -6.26 22.79
C ALA A 29 -4.65 -5.94 21.76
N ALA A 30 -4.87 -4.64 21.53
CA ALA A 30 -5.67 -4.19 20.41
C ALA A 30 -4.96 -4.67 19.15
N ILE A 31 -5.41 -5.81 18.61
CA ILE A 31 -5.20 -6.17 17.22
C ILE A 31 -5.83 -5.05 16.41
N GLY A 32 -5.02 -4.05 16.06
CA GLY A 32 -5.39 -3.07 15.07
C GLY A 32 -5.79 -3.84 13.82
N ALA A 33 -7.05 -3.68 13.40
CA ALA A 33 -7.45 -4.14 12.08
C ALA A 33 -6.50 -3.44 11.10
N ALA A 34 -5.62 -4.21 10.47
CA ALA A 34 -4.86 -3.72 9.33
C ALA A 34 -5.92 -3.23 8.34
N ALA A 35 -5.89 -1.94 8.03
CA ALA A 35 -6.62 -1.44 6.88
C ALA A 35 -6.25 -2.32 5.68
N PRO A 36 -7.17 -2.59 4.74
CA PRO A 36 -6.78 -3.29 3.53
C PRO A 36 -5.58 -2.54 2.95
N ALA A 37 -4.45 -3.23 2.81
CA ALA A 37 -3.37 -2.73 1.99
C ALA A 37 -4.01 -2.52 0.63
N HIS A 38 -4.22 -1.26 0.26
CA HIS A 38 -4.60 -0.96 -1.11
C HIS A 38 -3.37 -1.38 -1.89
N ALA A 39 -3.47 -2.52 -2.59
CA ALA A 39 -2.45 -2.89 -3.56
C ALA A 39 -2.26 -1.66 -4.45
N ALA A 40 -1.03 -1.17 -4.54
CA ALA A 40 -0.72 -0.06 -5.40
C ALA A 40 -1.16 -0.44 -6.83
N ASP A 41 -1.97 0.43 -7.44
CA ASP A 41 -2.70 0.20 -8.69
C ASP A 41 -2.35 1.33 -9.66
N THR A 42 -1.89 0.96 -10.85
CA THR A 42 -1.55 1.89 -11.94
C THR A 42 -2.77 2.49 -12.61
N GLY A 43 -3.95 1.88 -12.44
CA GLY A 43 -5.16 2.22 -13.19
C GLY A 43 -5.10 1.78 -14.67
N ILE A 44 -4.07 1.04 -15.07
CA ILE A 44 -3.88 0.50 -16.42
C ILE A 44 -3.94 -1.04 -16.31
N PRO A 45 -5.06 -1.69 -16.68
CA PRO A 45 -5.25 -3.12 -16.42
C PRO A 45 -4.12 -4.04 -16.91
N VAL A 46 -3.55 -3.74 -18.08
CA VAL A 46 -2.45 -4.54 -18.63
C VAL A 46 -1.16 -4.41 -17.81
N LEU A 47 -0.92 -3.28 -17.13
CA LEU A 47 0.22 -3.15 -16.23
C LEU A 47 0.05 -3.99 -14.96
N GLU A 48 -1.19 -4.16 -14.48
CA GLU A 48 -1.46 -5.07 -13.36
C GLU A 48 -1.26 -6.54 -13.75
N GLU A 49 -1.63 -6.93 -14.97
CA GLU A 49 -1.36 -8.27 -15.50
C GLU A 49 0.16 -8.51 -15.68
N ILE A 50 0.88 -7.52 -16.22
CA ILE A 50 2.34 -7.55 -16.35
C ILE A 50 3.00 -7.67 -14.98
N LYS A 51 2.63 -6.82 -14.01
CA LYS A 51 3.13 -6.85 -12.63
C LYS A 51 2.99 -8.25 -12.00
N GLN A 52 1.82 -8.87 -12.17
CA GLN A 52 1.58 -10.21 -11.66
C GLN A 52 2.41 -11.27 -12.38
N CYS A 53 2.63 -11.14 -13.68
CA CYS A 53 3.50 -12.08 -14.37
C CYS A 53 4.98 -11.92 -13.99
N GLU A 54 5.49 -10.70 -14.00
CA GLU A 54 6.91 -10.40 -13.87
C GLU A 54 7.46 -10.82 -12.50
N SER A 55 6.69 -10.59 -11.43
CA SER A 55 7.14 -10.91 -10.07
C SER A 55 6.06 -11.44 -9.12
N GLY A 56 4.81 -11.60 -9.58
CA GLY A 56 3.68 -11.85 -8.67
C GLY A 56 3.31 -10.63 -7.84
N GLY A 57 3.70 -9.42 -8.27
CA GLY A 57 3.52 -8.17 -7.53
C GLY A 57 4.51 -7.94 -6.39
N ASP A 58 5.64 -8.64 -6.38
CA ASP A 58 6.74 -8.38 -5.44
C ASP A 58 7.57 -7.18 -5.90
N TYR A 59 7.43 -6.05 -5.20
CA TYR A 59 8.18 -4.81 -5.45
C TYR A 59 9.67 -4.90 -5.05
N GLN A 60 10.07 -5.93 -4.32
CA GLN A 60 11.46 -6.17 -3.94
C GLN A 60 12.08 -7.32 -4.73
N ALA A 61 11.39 -7.81 -5.76
CA ALA A 61 11.85 -8.90 -6.59
C ALA A 61 13.22 -8.59 -7.21
N GLN A 62 14.09 -9.60 -7.19
CA GLN A 62 15.41 -9.51 -7.79
C GLN A 62 15.60 -10.69 -8.74
N ASN A 63 15.97 -10.40 -9.99
CA ASN A 63 16.37 -11.44 -10.91
C ASN A 63 17.78 -11.95 -10.54
N PRO A 64 17.98 -13.26 -10.35
CA PRO A 64 19.28 -13.79 -9.95
C PRO A 64 20.33 -13.80 -11.08
N THR A 65 19.94 -13.56 -12.33
CA THR A 65 20.81 -13.69 -13.52
C THR A 65 20.86 -12.45 -14.41
N SER A 66 20.04 -11.43 -14.15
CA SER A 66 20.05 -10.14 -14.84
C SER A 66 19.93 -8.98 -13.86
N SER A 67 20.00 -7.75 -14.36
CA SER A 67 19.71 -6.55 -13.57
C SER A 67 18.22 -6.25 -13.44
N ALA A 68 17.34 -7.16 -13.87
CA ALA A 68 15.91 -6.94 -13.79
C ALA A 68 15.44 -7.00 -12.33
N SER A 69 14.75 -5.96 -11.86
CA SER A 69 14.28 -5.91 -10.47
C SER A 69 12.93 -5.21 -10.32
N GLY A 70 12.34 -5.34 -9.13
CA GLY A 70 11.07 -4.74 -8.78
C GLY A 70 9.87 -5.42 -9.43
N ALA A 71 8.70 -4.85 -9.18
CA ALA A 71 7.41 -5.45 -9.52
C ALA A 71 7.18 -5.66 -11.02
N TYR A 72 7.87 -4.88 -11.85
CA TYR A 72 7.79 -4.91 -13.31
C TYR A 72 9.07 -5.42 -13.96
N GLN A 73 10.02 -5.92 -13.17
CA GLN A 73 11.29 -6.46 -13.63
C GLN A 73 12.04 -5.51 -14.58
N PHE A 74 12.06 -4.21 -14.25
CA PHE A 74 12.80 -3.22 -15.01
C PHE A 74 14.29 -3.53 -14.99
N MET A 75 14.95 -3.42 -16.14
CA MET A 75 16.41 -3.43 -16.22
C MET A 75 16.95 -2.10 -15.72
N ASP A 76 18.06 -2.11 -14.97
CA ASP A 76 18.74 -0.88 -14.49
C ASP A 76 18.89 0.20 -15.58
N PHE A 77 19.32 -0.18 -16.80
CA PHE A 77 19.49 0.80 -17.88
C PHE A 77 18.18 1.46 -18.30
N THR A 78 17.03 0.78 -18.19
CA THR A 78 15.72 1.37 -18.48
C THR A 78 15.32 2.30 -17.33
N TRP A 79 15.54 1.85 -16.09
CA TRP A 79 15.23 2.61 -14.88
C TRP A 79 15.92 3.97 -14.86
N GLU A 80 17.19 4.03 -15.27
CA GLU A 80 17.98 5.27 -15.36
C GLU A 80 17.39 6.34 -16.30
N TYR A 81 16.49 5.98 -17.22
CA TYR A 81 15.82 6.93 -18.11
C TYR A 81 14.44 7.38 -17.64
N LEU A 82 13.88 6.77 -16.59
CA LEU A 82 12.53 7.05 -16.11
C LEU A 82 12.59 8.08 -14.99
N SER A 83 11.94 9.22 -15.22
CA SER A 83 11.91 10.35 -14.28
C SER A 83 11.25 9.97 -12.95
N ALA A 84 10.27 9.07 -13.00
CA ALA A 84 9.64 8.54 -11.79
C ALA A 84 10.66 7.84 -10.87
N GLY A 85 11.67 7.18 -11.43
CA GLY A 85 12.68 6.45 -10.69
C GLY A 85 13.79 7.30 -10.06
N ASP A 86 13.80 8.61 -10.34
CA ASP A 86 14.86 9.52 -9.88
C ASP A 86 15.07 9.47 -8.36
N GLY A 87 16.33 9.30 -7.97
CA GLY A 87 16.74 9.20 -6.56
C GLY A 87 16.78 7.78 -5.99
N TYR A 88 16.41 6.77 -6.78
CA TYR A 88 16.54 5.35 -6.43
C TYR A 88 17.53 4.65 -7.35
N ALA A 89 18.46 3.89 -6.77
CA ALA A 89 19.52 3.24 -7.53
C ALA A 89 19.00 2.10 -8.42
N THR A 90 18.05 1.31 -7.90
CA THR A 90 17.40 0.23 -8.64
C THR A 90 15.88 0.29 -8.42
N PRO A 91 15.09 -0.33 -9.33
CA PRO A 91 13.66 -0.48 -9.13
C PRO A 91 13.30 -1.10 -7.77
N ALA A 92 13.97 -2.18 -7.35
CA ALA A 92 13.68 -2.85 -6.08
C ALA A 92 13.99 -2.01 -4.81
N ASP A 93 14.80 -0.96 -4.93
CA ASP A 93 15.04 0.01 -3.84
C ASP A 93 13.94 1.06 -3.72
N ALA A 94 13.10 1.19 -4.75
CA ALA A 94 12.07 2.20 -4.84
C ALA A 94 10.75 1.75 -4.18
N PRO A 95 10.03 2.65 -3.48
CA PRO A 95 8.69 2.38 -2.97
C PRO A 95 7.72 1.96 -4.08
N GLU A 96 6.64 1.26 -3.69
CA GLU A 96 5.65 0.71 -4.63
C GLU A 96 5.11 1.74 -5.62
N HIS A 97 4.67 2.90 -5.11
CA HIS A 97 4.13 3.99 -5.93
C HIS A 97 5.13 4.57 -6.93
N VAL A 98 6.44 4.46 -6.66
CA VAL A 98 7.50 4.94 -7.56
C VAL A 98 7.65 3.98 -8.73
N GLN A 99 7.67 2.67 -8.45
CA GLN A 99 7.72 1.65 -9.50
C GLN A 99 6.46 1.66 -10.37
N ASP A 100 5.28 1.86 -9.78
CA ASP A 100 4.03 2.02 -10.53
C ASP A 100 4.04 3.28 -11.41
N ALA A 101 4.52 4.40 -10.89
CA ALA A 101 4.67 5.63 -11.69
C ALA A 101 5.66 5.42 -12.85
N ALA A 102 6.77 4.72 -12.62
CA ALA A 102 7.74 4.36 -13.66
C ALA A 102 7.14 3.43 -14.72
N ALA A 103 6.28 2.48 -14.32
CA ALA A 103 5.56 1.62 -15.26
C ALA A 103 4.57 2.40 -16.13
N VAL A 104 3.83 3.33 -15.52
CA VAL A 104 2.94 4.23 -16.25
C VAL A 104 3.71 5.15 -17.20
N GLU A 105 4.85 5.71 -16.77
CA GLU A 105 5.74 6.52 -17.62
C GLU A 105 6.20 5.72 -18.84
N LEU A 106 6.82 4.55 -18.63
CA LEU A 106 7.33 3.71 -19.72
C LEU A 106 6.21 3.22 -20.64
N TYR A 107 5.04 2.89 -20.10
CA TYR A 107 3.87 2.48 -20.88
C TYR A 107 3.36 3.61 -21.77
N ASN A 108 3.33 4.85 -21.27
CA ASN A 108 2.91 5.99 -22.07
C ASN A 108 3.88 6.28 -23.23
N GLU A 109 5.16 5.93 -23.09
CA GLU A 109 6.17 6.12 -24.12
C GLU A 109 6.21 4.98 -25.15
N LEU A 110 6.13 3.73 -24.70
CA LEU A 110 6.44 2.55 -25.51
C LEU A 110 5.29 1.53 -25.58
N GLY A 111 4.17 1.79 -24.93
CA GLY A 111 3.12 0.80 -24.72
C GLY A 111 3.67 -0.45 -24.03
N VAL A 112 3.22 -1.62 -24.45
CA VAL A 112 3.65 -2.90 -23.86
C VAL A 112 4.98 -3.44 -24.40
N ALA A 113 5.63 -2.73 -25.33
CA ALA A 113 6.81 -3.25 -26.03
C ALA A 113 7.95 -3.74 -25.10
N PRO A 114 8.27 -3.05 -23.98
CA PRO A 114 9.31 -3.51 -23.05
C PRO A 114 9.01 -4.86 -22.39
N TRP A 115 7.74 -5.24 -22.28
CA TRP A 115 7.28 -6.46 -21.59
C TRP A 115 6.88 -7.59 -22.57
N ILE A 116 7.06 -7.42 -23.88
CA ILE A 116 6.80 -8.48 -24.87
C ILE A 116 7.54 -9.81 -24.58
N PRO A 117 8.77 -9.84 -24.05
CA PRO A 117 9.42 -11.09 -23.68
C PRO A 117 8.61 -11.96 -22.70
N SER A 118 7.85 -11.33 -21.79
CA SER A 118 6.96 -12.01 -20.87
C SER A 118 5.54 -12.19 -21.41
N ALA A 119 5.20 -11.74 -22.61
CA ALA A 119 3.82 -11.78 -23.15
C ALA A 119 3.05 -13.09 -22.89
N HIS A 120 3.71 -14.24 -23.00
CA HIS A 120 3.14 -15.58 -22.79
C HIS A 120 2.38 -15.83 -21.47
N CYS A 121 2.47 -14.95 -20.46
CA CYS A 121 1.77 -15.06 -19.17
C CYS A 121 0.74 -13.94 -18.90
N TRP A 122 0.71 -12.87 -19.72
CA TRP A 122 -0.20 -11.73 -19.52
C TRP A 122 -1.07 -11.43 -20.76
N VAL A 123 -0.74 -11.95 -21.95
CA VAL A 123 -1.73 -12.09 -23.02
C VAL A 123 -2.43 -13.45 -22.90
N GLY A 124 -3.76 -13.41 -22.73
CA GLY A 124 -4.62 -14.60 -22.67
C GLY A 124 -4.83 -15.32 -23.99
#